data_AF-A0A6S7DCY9-F1
#
_entry.id   AF-A0A6S7DCY9-F1
#
_cell.length_a   1.000
_cell.length_b   1.000
_cell.length_c   1.000
_cell.angle_alpha   90.00
_cell.angle_beta   90.00
_cell.angle_gamma   90.00
#
_symmetry.space_group_name_H-M   'P 1'
#
loop_
_entity.id
_entity.type
_entity.pdbx_description
1 polymer ?
#
loop_
_entity_poly.entity_id
_entity_poly.type
_entity_poly.pdbx_seq_one_letter_code
_entity_poly.pdbx_strand_id
1 'polypeptide(L)'
;MDSSPLIPPARVAARHSIFIYTEEQRGNQLVESPIIGMLSDVSGSDKLVVAQDPHSGLKFIYRVDHESSNLDAAAITEQEPAAFDGKTSVQINSMSYRLGNAENAMKLLRGKTQWIQDKGSVLSVLLQNAAARKTRFAPARIERDRMRKVPAGVPVEYLPT
;
A
#
# COMPACT_ATOMS: atom_id res chain seq x y z
N MET A 1 -37.25 -29.84 9.52
CA MET A 1 -35.88 -29.55 10.00
C MET A 1 -35.16 -28.91 8.84
N ASP A 2 -35.21 -27.59 8.76
CA ASP A 2 -34.55 -26.82 7.68
C ASP A 2 -33.26 -26.24 8.26
N SER A 3 -32.13 -26.90 7.96
CA SER A 3 -30.80 -26.41 8.31
C SER A 3 -30.15 -25.83 7.06
N SER A 4 -30.65 -24.67 6.62
CA SER A 4 -29.91 -23.83 5.69
C SER A 4 -28.72 -23.22 6.44
N PRO A 5 -27.48 -23.32 5.93
CA PRO A 5 -26.34 -22.69 6.58
C PRO A 5 -26.52 -21.17 6.52
N LEU A 6 -26.48 -20.54 7.70
CA LEU A 6 -26.44 -19.09 7.87
C LEU A 6 -25.17 -18.58 7.18
N ILE A 7 -25.32 -18.03 5.98
CA ILE A 7 -24.32 -17.15 5.38
C ILE A 7 -24.13 -16.00 6.39
N PRO A 8 -22.93 -15.80 6.94
CA PRO A 8 -22.72 -14.71 7.88
C PRO A 8 -23.05 -13.38 7.17
N PRO A 9 -23.69 -12.41 7.85
CA PRO A 9 -23.97 -11.12 7.27
C PRO A 9 -22.67 -10.51 6.74
N ALA A 10 -22.73 -9.93 5.54
CA ALA A 10 -21.61 -9.27 4.89
C ALA A 10 -20.92 -8.36 5.90
N ARG A 11 -19.77 -8.83 6.40
CA ARG A 11 -18.98 -8.16 7.44
C ARG A 11 -18.53 -6.84 6.84
N VAL A 12 -18.64 -5.74 7.59
CA VAL A 12 -18.20 -4.42 7.14
C VAL A 12 -16.69 -4.46 6.97
N ALA A 13 -16.25 -4.92 5.80
CA ALA A 13 -14.86 -4.86 5.38
C ALA A 13 -14.40 -3.41 5.51
N ALA A 14 -13.16 -3.20 5.94
CA ALA A 14 -12.47 -1.97 5.59
C ALA A 14 -12.66 -1.78 4.08
N ARG A 15 -13.54 -0.85 3.67
CA ARG A 15 -14.19 -0.91 2.34
C ARG A 15 -13.20 -0.84 1.17
N HIS A 16 -11.94 -0.51 1.47
CA HIS A 16 -10.83 -0.43 0.55
C HIS A 16 -9.59 -1.09 1.20
N SER A 17 -9.35 -2.37 0.90
CA SER A 17 -8.14 -3.12 1.30
C SER A 17 -7.56 -3.86 0.09
N ILE A 18 -6.28 -4.21 0.18
CA ILE A 18 -5.55 -5.03 -0.80
C ILE A 18 -4.74 -6.10 -0.07
N PHE A 19 -4.38 -7.17 -0.75
CA PHE A 19 -3.43 -8.16 -0.26
C PHE A 19 -2.03 -7.84 -0.77
N ILE A 20 -1.12 -7.61 0.16
CA ILE A 20 0.28 -7.34 -0.13
C ILE A 20 1.09 -8.58 0.26
N TYR A 21 1.77 -9.17 -0.72
CA TYR A 21 2.71 -10.26 -0.50
C TYR A 21 4.03 -9.70 0.01
N THR A 22 4.49 -10.19 1.16
CA THR A 22 5.71 -9.74 1.80
C THR A 22 6.72 -10.89 1.92
N GLU A 23 7.96 -10.65 1.48
CA GLU A 23 9.11 -11.56 1.66
C GLU A 23 9.80 -11.33 3.03
N GLU A 24 9.00 -11.15 4.08
CA GLU A 24 9.46 -10.74 5.42
C GLU A 24 9.76 -11.92 6.33
N GLN A 25 10.41 -11.64 7.47
CA GLN A 25 10.74 -12.64 8.50
C GLN A 25 9.54 -13.44 9.04
N ARG A 26 8.32 -12.90 8.89
CA ARG A 26 7.07 -13.57 9.29
C ARG A 26 6.60 -14.66 8.31
N GLY A 27 7.34 -14.87 7.22
CA GLY A 27 7.16 -15.97 6.31
C GLY A 27 6.21 -15.63 5.17
N ASN A 28 6.77 -15.29 4.01
CA ASN A 28 6.19 -15.42 2.67
C ASN A 28 4.66 -15.59 2.62
N GLN A 29 3.93 -14.52 2.94
CA GLN A 29 2.47 -14.56 3.08
C GLN A 29 1.82 -13.33 2.43
N LEU A 30 0.52 -13.45 2.15
CA LEU A 30 -0.31 -12.34 1.74
C LEU A 30 -0.94 -11.71 2.99
N VAL A 31 -0.75 -10.41 3.17
CA VAL A 31 -1.33 -9.67 4.29
C VAL A 31 -2.35 -8.69 3.75
N GLU A 32 -3.59 -8.78 4.24
CA GLU A 32 -4.61 -7.78 3.97
C GLU A 32 -4.22 -6.45 4.61
N SER A 33 -4.08 -5.43 3.78
CA SER A 33 -3.56 -4.10 4.13
C SER A 33 -4.61 -3.04 3.78
N PRO A 34 -5.00 -2.15 4.71
CA PRO A 34 -5.94 -1.08 4.43
C PRO A 34 -5.34 -0.09 3.43
N ILE A 35 -6.13 0.32 2.44
CA ILE A 35 -5.80 1.45 1.57
C ILE A 35 -6.26 2.73 2.27
N ILE A 36 -5.31 3.62 2.53
CA ILE A 36 -5.57 4.92 3.16
C ILE A 36 -5.98 5.94 2.10
N GLY A 37 -5.27 5.98 0.98
CA GLY A 37 -5.49 6.97 -0.07
C GLY A 37 -4.41 6.95 -1.12
N MET A 38 -4.26 8.06 -1.84
CA MET A 38 -3.22 8.22 -2.85
C MET A 38 -2.60 9.62 -2.81
N LEU A 39 -1.40 9.76 -3.36
CA LEU A 39 -0.80 11.05 -3.67
C LEU A 39 -0.82 11.23 -5.19
N SER A 40 -1.18 12.44 -5.64
CA SER A 40 -1.02 12.85 -7.04
C SER A 40 -0.26 14.16 -7.07
N ASP A 41 0.78 14.25 -7.89
CA ASP A 41 1.41 15.53 -8.16
C ASP A 41 0.44 16.45 -8.95
N VAL A 42 0.78 17.74 -9.01
CA VAL A 42 -0.07 18.75 -9.68
C VAL A 42 -0.24 18.47 -11.18
N SER A 43 0.77 17.88 -11.83
CA SER A 43 0.66 17.52 -13.25
C SER A 43 -0.19 16.27 -13.50
N GLY A 44 -0.43 15.46 -12.46
CA GLY A 44 -1.07 14.16 -12.55
C GLY A 44 -0.19 13.08 -13.18
N SER A 45 1.10 13.37 -13.40
CA SER A 45 2.07 12.44 -13.97
C SER A 45 2.56 11.42 -12.94
N ASP A 46 2.69 11.83 -11.68
CA ASP A 46 3.08 10.94 -10.59
C ASP A 46 1.88 10.65 -9.69
N LYS A 47 1.59 9.35 -9.54
CA LYS A 47 0.47 8.84 -8.75
C LYS A 47 0.95 7.68 -7.91
N LEU A 48 0.77 7.82 -6.61
CA LEU A 48 1.30 6.90 -5.60
C LEU A 48 0.16 6.43 -4.71
N VAL A 49 0.20 5.16 -4.28
CA VAL A 49 -0.82 4.60 -3.37
C VAL A 49 -0.30 4.60 -1.94
N VAL A 50 -1.18 4.86 -0.98
CA VAL A 50 -0.87 4.75 0.45
C VAL A 50 -1.60 3.56 1.03
N ALA A 51 -0.86 2.60 1.56
CA ALA A 51 -1.38 1.47 2.29
C ALA A 51 -0.73 1.40 3.68
N GLN A 52 -1.50 0.95 4.66
CA GLN A 52 -1.00 0.74 6.01
C GLN A 52 -0.58 -0.72 6.19
N ASP A 53 0.62 -0.93 6.74
CA ASP A 53 0.99 -2.24 7.26
C ASP A 53 0.23 -2.48 8.58
N PRO A 54 -0.64 -3.50 8.66
CA PRO A 54 -1.44 -3.75 9.85
C PRO A 54 -0.61 -4.11 11.10
N HIS A 55 0.62 -4.57 10.91
CA HIS A 55 1.48 -5.02 12.01
C HIS A 55 2.23 -3.89 12.69
N SER A 56 2.89 -3.04 11.90
CA SER A 56 3.63 -1.90 12.43
C SER A 56 2.79 -0.63 12.54
N GLY A 57 1.65 -0.57 11.86
CA GLY A 57 0.86 0.65 11.69
C GLY A 57 1.48 1.67 10.73
N LEU A 58 2.66 1.38 10.15
CA LEU A 58 3.34 2.28 9.22
C LEU A 58 2.52 2.47 7.94
N LYS A 59 2.41 3.73 7.50
CA LYS A 59 1.71 4.11 6.28
C LYS A 59 2.74 4.29 5.16
N PHE A 60 2.89 3.27 4.33
CA PHE A 60 3.82 3.29 3.21
C PHE A 60 3.18 3.96 2.00
N ILE A 61 3.95 4.81 1.32
CA ILE A 61 3.65 5.35 0.00
C ILE A 61 4.32 4.45 -1.03
N TYR A 62 3.57 3.93 -2.00
CA TYR A 62 4.03 3.02 -3.04
C TYR A 62 3.91 3.61 -4.43
N ARG A 63 4.93 3.40 -5.25
CA ARG A 63 4.82 3.43 -6.71
C ARG A 63 4.22 2.13 -7.19
N VAL A 64 3.32 2.22 -8.17
CA VAL A 64 2.58 1.06 -8.68
C VAL A 64 3.20 0.62 -10.00
N ASP A 65 3.78 -0.58 -10.04
CA ASP A 65 4.16 -1.24 -11.28
C ASP A 65 3.07 -2.25 -11.67
N HIS A 66 2.22 -1.83 -12.61
CA HIS A 66 1.12 -2.65 -13.11
C HIS A 66 1.58 -3.89 -13.87
N GLU A 67 2.71 -3.81 -14.58
CA GLU A 67 3.19 -4.89 -15.44
C GLU A 67 3.66 -6.08 -14.61
N SER A 68 4.41 -5.80 -13.54
CA SER A 68 4.97 -6.84 -12.68
C SER A 68 4.13 -7.14 -11.43
N SER A 69 3.07 -6.36 -11.17
CA SER A 69 2.28 -6.44 -9.92
C SER A 69 3.04 -5.98 -8.67
N ASN A 70 4.12 -5.22 -8.83
CA ASN A 70 4.92 -4.77 -7.71
C ASN A 70 4.45 -3.41 -7.18
N LEU A 71 4.59 -3.27 -5.86
CA LEU A 71 4.50 -2.03 -5.12
C LEU A 71 5.90 -1.69 -4.62
N ASP A 72 6.47 -0.64 -5.19
CA ASP A 72 7.78 -0.14 -4.81
C ASP A 72 7.60 0.94 -3.74
N ALA A 73 8.00 0.66 -2.50
CA ALA A 73 7.94 1.64 -1.42
C ALA A 73 8.79 2.86 -1.78
N ALA A 74 8.15 4.02 -1.75
CA ALA A 74 8.75 5.31 -2.06
C ALA A 74 9.02 6.11 -0.78
N ALA A 75 8.16 6.03 0.24
CA ALA A 75 8.32 6.75 1.49
C ALA A 75 7.41 6.20 2.58
N ILE A 76 7.57 6.68 3.82
CA ILE A 76 6.60 6.55 4.90
C ILE A 76 5.98 7.93 5.17
N THR A 77 4.66 7.96 5.33
CA THR A 77 3.92 9.18 5.66
C THR A 77 3.39 9.13 7.09
N GLU A 78 3.44 10.27 7.76
CA GLU A 78 2.80 10.46 9.07
C GLU A 78 1.38 11.02 8.94
N GLN A 79 0.94 11.40 7.73
CA GLN A 79 -0.38 11.98 7.51
C GLN A 79 -1.49 11.06 7.99
N GLU A 80 -2.43 11.61 8.76
CA GLU A 80 -3.58 10.86 9.27
C GLU A 80 -4.56 10.48 8.15
N PRO A 81 -5.27 9.34 8.24
CA PRO A 81 -6.21 8.91 7.20
C PRO A 81 -7.26 9.98 6.85
N ALA A 82 -7.69 10.78 7.82
CA ALA A 82 -8.64 11.87 7.61
C ALA A 82 -8.12 12.99 6.67
N ALA A 83 -6.80 13.13 6.50
CA ALA A 83 -6.20 14.08 5.58
C ALA A 83 -6.32 13.66 4.10
N PHE A 84 -6.62 12.38 3.83
CA PHE A 84 -6.82 11.85 2.48
C PHE A 84 -8.25 12.11 2.00
N ASP A 85 -8.60 13.39 1.90
CA ASP A 85 -9.96 13.88 1.64
C ASP A 85 -10.18 14.40 0.20
N GLY A 86 -9.14 14.37 -0.63
CA GLY A 86 -9.17 14.91 -1.99
C GLY A 86 -9.00 16.43 -2.05
N LYS A 87 -8.75 17.14 -0.95
CA LYS A 87 -8.60 18.61 -0.91
C LYS A 87 -7.26 19.02 -0.31
N THR A 88 -6.81 18.28 0.68
CA THR A 88 -5.54 18.51 1.37
C THR A 88 -4.36 18.25 0.44
N SER A 89 -3.30 19.03 0.60
CA SER A 89 -2.04 18.86 -0.12
C SER A 89 -0.86 18.91 0.83
N VAL A 90 0.21 18.18 0.49
CA VAL A 90 1.45 18.12 1.26
C VAL A 90 2.65 18.41 0.38
N GLN A 91 3.74 18.84 1.00
CA GLN A 91 5.02 19.07 0.33
C GLN A 91 5.99 17.92 0.63
N ILE A 92 6.45 17.24 -0.41
CA ILE A 92 7.47 16.19 -0.32
C ILE A 92 8.54 16.49 -1.37
N ASN A 93 9.80 16.55 -0.96
CA ASN A 93 10.93 16.90 -1.85
C ASN A 93 10.69 18.19 -2.66
N SER A 94 10.12 19.23 -2.03
CA SER A 94 9.77 20.52 -2.66
C SER A 94 8.72 20.44 -3.78
N MET A 95 8.00 19.33 -3.89
CA MET A 95 6.87 19.16 -4.80
C MET A 95 5.56 19.06 -4.01
N SER A 96 4.50 19.66 -4.55
CA SER A 96 3.16 19.60 -3.98
C SER A 96 2.42 18.35 -4.45
N TYR A 97 1.89 17.58 -3.51
CA TYR A 97 1.06 16.41 -3.78
C TYR A 97 -0.32 16.59 -3.17
N ARG A 98 -1.36 16.38 -3.98
CA ARG A 98 -2.74 16.32 -3.51
C ARG A 98 -3.02 14.95 -2.90
N LEU A 99 -3.65 14.93 -1.73
CA LEU A 99 -4.03 13.70 -1.03
C LEU A 99 -5.42 13.25 -1.50
N GLY A 100 -5.47 12.23 -2.35
CA GLY A 100 -6.70 11.58 -2.80
C GLY A 100 -7.19 10.52 -1.82
N ASN A 101 -8.49 10.24 -1.81
CA ASN A 101 -9.08 9.28 -0.89
C ASN A 101 -8.82 7.82 -1.30
N ALA A 102 -9.23 6.88 -0.46
CA ALA A 102 -9.05 5.44 -0.71
C ALA A 102 -9.74 4.97 -2.00
N GLU A 103 -10.87 5.56 -2.39
CA GLU A 103 -11.56 5.24 -3.64
C GLU A 103 -10.72 5.64 -4.87
N ASN A 104 -10.07 6.81 -4.82
CA ASN A 104 -9.14 7.23 -5.86
C ASN A 104 -7.97 6.26 -6.00
N ALA A 105 -7.43 5.79 -4.87
CA ALA A 105 -6.35 4.81 -4.84
C ALA A 105 -6.78 3.45 -5.41
N MET A 106 -7.97 2.95 -5.06
CA MET A 106 -8.50 1.71 -5.64
C MET A 106 -8.70 1.80 -7.15
N LYS A 107 -9.10 2.96 -7.67
CA LYS A 107 -9.16 3.22 -9.13
C LYS A 107 -7.77 3.15 -9.76
N LEU A 108 -6.76 3.72 -9.11
CA LEU A 108 -5.37 3.65 -9.57
C LEU A 108 -4.87 2.20 -9.64
N LEU A 109 -5.26 1.35 -8.70
CA LEU A 109 -4.92 -0.08 -8.67
C LEU A 109 -5.70 -0.93 -9.71
N ARG A 110 -6.63 -0.33 -10.47
CA ARG A 110 -7.39 -0.97 -11.56
C ARG A 110 -8.15 -2.23 -11.14
N GLY A 111 -8.67 -2.24 -9.91
CA GLY A 111 -9.40 -3.39 -9.35
C GLY A 111 -8.53 -4.60 -9.01
N LYS A 112 -7.21 -4.52 -9.19
CA LYS A 112 -6.29 -5.57 -8.77
C LYS A 112 -6.13 -5.52 -7.26
N THR A 113 -6.43 -6.65 -6.62
CA THR A 113 -6.42 -6.77 -5.16
C THR A 113 -5.14 -7.37 -4.61
N GLN A 114 -4.36 -8.09 -5.43
CA GLN A 114 -3.14 -8.76 -4.98
C GLN A 114 -1.88 -8.11 -5.59
N TRP A 115 -0.94 -7.77 -4.72
CA TRP A 115 0.28 -7.05 -5.05
C TRP A 115 1.50 -7.66 -4.37
N ILE A 116 2.68 -7.43 -4.93
CA ILE A 116 3.97 -7.87 -4.39
C ILE A 116 4.70 -6.66 -3.83
N GLN A 117 5.13 -6.73 -2.58
CA GLN A 117 5.95 -5.66 -2.00
C GLN A 117 7.41 -5.86 -2.40
N ASP A 118 8.02 -4.86 -3.05
CA ASP A 118 9.44 -4.96 -3.38
C ASP A 118 10.29 -4.79 -2.11
N LYS A 119 10.87 -5.89 -1.63
CA LYS A 119 11.73 -5.94 -0.42
C LYS A 119 12.84 -4.88 -0.39
N GLY A 120 13.52 -4.64 -1.51
CA GLY A 120 14.63 -3.70 -1.61
C GLY A 120 14.15 -2.26 -1.40
N SER A 121 13.02 -1.91 -2.00
CA SER A 121 12.39 -0.61 -1.84
C SER A 121 11.94 -0.36 -0.39
N VAL A 122 11.34 -1.36 0.26
CA VAL A 122 10.89 -1.26 1.67
C VAL A 122 12.09 -1.04 2.59
N LEU A 123 13.13 -1.86 2.46
CA LEU A 123 14.34 -1.71 3.27
C LEU A 123 14.98 -0.33 3.07
N SER A 124 15.07 0.15 1.82
CA SER A 124 15.59 1.48 1.52
C SER A 124 14.77 2.58 2.20
N VAL A 125 13.43 2.48 2.16
CA VAL A 125 12.54 3.45 2.81
C VAL A 125 12.66 3.39 4.32
N LEU A 126 12.74 2.21 4.93
CA LEU A 126 12.91 2.06 6.37
C LEU A 126 14.23 2.66 6.85
N LEU A 127 15.34 2.40 6.14
CA LEU A 127 16.65 2.99 6.44
C LEU A 127 16.64 4.52 6.31
N GLN A 128 16.03 5.03 5.22
CA GLN A 128 15.91 6.47 5.02
C GLN A 128 15.03 7.13 6.07
N ASN A 129 13.93 6.49 6.47
CA ASN A 129 13.04 6.98 7.51
C ASN A 129 13.73 7.02 8.87
N ALA A 130 14.51 5.99 9.22
CA ALA A 130 15.30 5.97 10.45
C ALA A 130 16.37 7.07 10.49
N ALA A 131 16.91 7.47 9.34
CA ALA A 131 17.94 8.51 9.22
C ALA A 131 17.37 9.94 9.11
N ALA A 132 16.09 10.11 8.78
CA ALA A 132 15.51 11.40 8.42
C ALA A 132 14.48 11.90 9.45
N ARG A 133 14.40 13.23 9.62
CA ARG A 133 13.37 13.88 10.47
C ARG A 133 12.10 14.28 9.72
N LYS A 134 12.01 13.99 8.42
CA LYS A 134 10.88 14.38 7.55
C LYS A 134 10.69 13.35 6.44
N THR A 135 9.44 13.16 6.00
CA THR A 135 9.09 12.34 4.83
C THR A 135 9.84 12.82 3.58
N ARG A 136 10.50 11.88 2.92
CA ARG A 136 11.21 12.09 1.65
C ARG A 136 11.10 10.84 0.79
N PHE A 137 11.03 11.01 -0.51
CA PHE A 137 11.04 9.86 -1.41
C PHE A 137 12.42 9.23 -1.50
N ALA A 138 12.44 7.91 -1.42
CA ALA A 138 13.53 7.06 -1.84
C ALA A 138 13.65 7.07 -3.39
N PRO A 139 14.85 6.78 -3.92
CA PRO A 139 15.08 6.66 -5.36
C PRO A 139 14.05 5.78 -6.04
N ALA A 140 13.72 6.11 -7.29
CA ALA A 140 12.63 5.45 -8.02
C ALA A 140 12.92 3.98 -8.34
N ARG A 141 14.19 3.57 -8.45
CA ARG A 141 14.55 2.21 -8.86
C ARG A 141 15.80 1.72 -8.16
N ILE A 142 15.69 0.51 -7.62
CA ILE A 142 16.82 -0.34 -7.25
C ILE A 142 16.85 -1.45 -8.32
N GLU A 143 17.93 -1.51 -9.09
CA GLU A 143 18.14 -2.57 -10.09
C GLU A 143 18.53 -3.86 -9.38
N ARG A 144 17.62 -4.83 -9.42
CA ARG A 144 17.77 -6.17 -8.85
C ARG A 144 16.74 -7.10 -9.44
N ASP A 145 16.94 -8.40 -9.27
CA ASP A 145 15.91 -9.39 -9.57
C ASP A 145 14.71 -9.21 -8.62
N ARG A 146 13.51 -9.16 -9.21
CA ARG A 146 12.25 -8.94 -8.51
C ARG A 146 11.34 -10.14 -8.68
N MET A 147 10.58 -10.43 -7.64
CA MET A 147 9.51 -11.39 -7.74
C MET A 147 8.42 -10.85 -8.68
N ARG A 148 7.98 -11.70 -9.60
CA ARG A 148 6.95 -11.37 -10.60
C ARG A 148 5.64 -12.12 -10.35
N LYS A 149 5.64 -13.09 -9.44
CA LYS A 149 4.51 -13.95 -9.16
C LYS A 149 4.53 -14.39 -7.70
N VAL A 150 3.39 -14.22 -7.04
CA VAL A 150 3.16 -14.78 -5.71
C VAL A 150 3.06 -16.32 -5.84
N PRO A 151 3.81 -17.10 -5.03
CA PRO A 151 3.69 -18.55 -5.02
C PRO A 151 2.26 -19.02 -4.70
N ALA A 152 1.86 -20.17 -5.25
CA ALA A 152 0.56 -20.75 -4.93
C ALA A 152 0.54 -21.31 -3.49
N GLY A 153 -0.60 -21.18 -2.81
CA GLY A 153 -0.80 -21.73 -1.47
C GLY A 153 -0.09 -20.97 -0.35
N VAL A 154 0.39 -19.74 -0.60
CA VAL A 154 0.92 -18.89 0.48
C VAL A 154 -0.18 -18.60 1.51
N PRO A 155 0.15 -18.57 2.81
CA PRO A 155 -0.80 -18.17 3.83
C PRO A 155 -1.40 -16.79 3.55
N VAL A 156 -2.66 -16.60 3.92
CA VAL A 156 -3.35 -15.32 3.84
C VAL A 156 -3.72 -14.88 5.24
N GLU A 157 -3.25 -13.70 5.60
CA GLU A 157 -3.56 -13.03 6.84
C GLU A 157 -4.57 -11.92 6.56
N TYR A 158 -5.69 -11.94 7.29
CA TYR A 158 -6.78 -10.97 7.14
C TYR A 158 -6.73 -9.94 8.26
N LEU A 159 -7.32 -8.77 8.03
CA LEU A 159 -7.45 -7.76 9.07
C LEU A 159 -8.33 -8.27 10.23
N PRO A 160 -8.05 -7.88 11.48
CA PRO A 160 -8.93 -8.18 12.60
C PRO A 160 -10.33 -7.60 12.34
N THR A 161 -11.35 -8.44 12.48
CA THR A 161 -12.77 -8.03 12.45
C THR A 161 -13.24 -7.43 13.76
#